data_AF-A0A7C0X618-F1
#
_entry.id   AF-A0A7C0X618-F1
#
_cell.length_a   1.000
_cell.length_b   1.000
_cell.length_c   1.000
_cell.angle_alpha   90.00
_cell.angle_beta   90.00
_cell.angle_gamma   90.00
#
_symmetry.space_group_name_H-M   'P 1'
#
loop_
_entity.id
_entity.type
_entity.pdbx_description
1 polymer ?
#
loop_
_entity_poly.entity_id
_entity_poly.type
_entity_poly.pdbx_seq_one_letter_code
_entity_poly.pdbx_strand_id
1 'polypeptide(L)'
;MSSLIGSPQVYSEGKNEWNEDWSYKERLFLPIQTGSPEAVYQPIDIRINFSHPCWAKNPLEHSIRVCCWDGREWYELESQIYDLQFSDENHISSCSLVFLIPPISNGEYYVYYDDSEKPAPNYVDHVSIRDCHYYFEPISGLSVEGDYYEIIDDGEIVYGVGEKGQVLNRRLSQVAIVMKPGTKKFDIRNSDLLASFSFAFHRGTEEKDEVSSDQQLLSKEVLVDGNLMVSFMLTSGSTGGELKTTNIYKYYHSPGRMRRITVHVHHEVLKDSHVKGIENVDGRFGALISYHSKSSVTDKMCFGEILPFLHVYMDDERVREYKLEENPESRDRTWIISYEDDCDLGSRAWLSYDEGGSGKTHGIILSSNHNLISNATQERDGVEVKVAEREYLNIVGTEVDYISIAFGRNSYEPFSVHDVDIPRRLTIEFDAEFITIQNGSYHDVDKESIFFQSLVKSRSCYEETKGEQNIYTLTVIPHLTGRIGSFPVLRNSTNLSLPVLYGELYYNGSLFRVASPVKPFIGFQVLKFTGLPPGRYVVKIYREFNNKTKKFIGVGFITITGDTVLHIYCTWQQLVEVSVEDQHGNNLK
;
A
#
# COMPACT_ATOMS: atom_id res chain seq x y z
N MET A 1 69.17 -44.96 -18.16
CA MET A 1 68.45 -43.76 -17.70
C MET A 1 67.15 -43.72 -18.48
N SER A 2 66.04 -44.23 -17.93
CA SER A 2 65.24 -43.56 -16.88
C SER A 2 64.72 -42.24 -17.44
N SER A 3 63.44 -42.17 -17.81
CA SER A 3 62.37 -41.50 -17.04
C SER A 3 61.99 -40.20 -17.76
N LEU A 4 60.75 -39.75 -17.93
CA LEU A 4 59.43 -40.11 -17.42
C LEU A 4 58.45 -39.52 -18.45
N ILE A 5 57.55 -40.33 -19.00
CA ILE A 5 56.33 -39.83 -19.64
C ILE A 5 55.40 -39.48 -18.47
N GLY A 6 55.26 -38.19 -18.18
CA GLY A 6 54.24 -37.70 -17.27
C GLY A 6 52.91 -37.62 -18.03
N SER A 7 52.01 -38.58 -17.79
CA SER A 7 50.60 -38.25 -17.59
C SER A 7 50.51 -37.81 -16.12
N PRO A 8 49.95 -36.65 -15.77
CA PRO A 8 48.49 -36.46 -15.63
C PRO A 8 48.09 -34.98 -15.93
N GLN A 9 46.86 -34.50 -15.97
CA GLN A 9 45.67 -34.80 -15.20
C GLN A 9 44.46 -34.61 -16.13
N VAL A 10 43.60 -35.62 -16.21
CA VAL A 10 42.17 -35.37 -16.37
C VAL A 10 41.79 -34.63 -15.10
N TYR A 11 41.62 -33.31 -15.18
CA TYR A 11 40.81 -32.62 -14.19
C TYR A 11 39.42 -33.21 -14.38
N SER A 12 38.97 -33.96 -13.38
CA SER A 12 37.56 -34.27 -13.23
C SER A 12 36.82 -32.94 -13.25
N GLU A 13 36.10 -32.64 -14.34
CA GLU A 13 35.04 -31.64 -14.34
C GLU A 13 34.09 -32.03 -13.21
N GLY A 14 34.21 -31.32 -12.09
CA GLY A 14 33.40 -31.57 -10.91
C GLY A 14 31.94 -31.28 -11.25
N LYS A 15 31.10 -32.28 -11.03
CA LYS A 15 29.64 -32.27 -10.92
C LYS A 15 29.06 -30.84 -10.80
N ASN A 16 28.50 -30.34 -11.89
CA ASN A 16 27.95 -28.99 -12.00
C ASN A 16 26.46 -28.94 -11.56
N GLU A 17 26.15 -29.59 -10.43
CA GLU A 17 24.80 -29.70 -9.90
C GLU A 17 24.78 -29.30 -8.42
N TRP A 18 23.77 -28.51 -8.03
CA TRP A 18 23.57 -28.10 -6.65
C TRP A 18 23.24 -29.28 -5.73
N ASN A 19 22.32 -30.14 -6.16
CA ASN A 19 21.86 -31.28 -5.38
C ASN A 19 21.33 -32.39 -6.31
N GLU A 20 21.95 -33.58 -6.24
CA GLU A 20 21.59 -34.76 -7.05
C GLU A 20 20.30 -35.45 -6.58
N ASP A 21 19.78 -35.10 -5.39
CA ASP A 21 18.53 -35.64 -4.85
C ASP A 21 17.28 -35.01 -5.50
N TRP A 22 17.45 -34.07 -6.44
CA TRP A 22 16.36 -33.38 -7.15
C TRP A 22 16.27 -33.89 -8.58
N SER A 23 15.06 -34.26 -9.00
CA SER A 23 14.84 -34.91 -10.29
C SER A 23 14.94 -33.95 -11.48
N TYR A 24 14.59 -32.67 -11.30
CA TYR A 24 14.49 -31.72 -12.40
C TYR A 24 15.21 -30.40 -12.08
N LYS A 25 15.79 -29.80 -13.13
CA LYS A 25 16.49 -28.52 -13.10
C LYS A 25 16.23 -27.76 -14.39
N GLU A 26 15.78 -26.52 -14.28
CA GLU A 26 15.59 -25.62 -15.41
C GLU A 26 16.37 -24.31 -15.21
N ARG A 27 16.98 -23.81 -16.28
CA ARG A 27 17.70 -22.53 -16.27
C ARG A 27 16.72 -21.38 -16.38
N LEU A 28 16.86 -20.38 -15.52
CA LEU A 28 16.08 -19.14 -15.57
C LEU A 28 16.81 -18.11 -16.44
N PHE A 29 16.08 -17.52 -17.38
CA PHE A 29 16.57 -16.41 -18.20
C PHE A 29 15.93 -15.12 -17.70
N LEU A 30 16.75 -14.24 -17.13
CA LEU A 30 16.26 -13.00 -16.52
C LEU A 30 16.23 -11.87 -17.57
N PRO A 31 15.24 -10.97 -17.52
CA PRO A 31 15.08 -9.88 -18.48
C PRO A 31 16.06 -8.71 -18.24
N ILE A 32 16.98 -8.85 -17.27
CA ILE A 32 17.94 -7.82 -16.86
C ILE A 32 19.35 -8.41 -16.77
N GLN A 33 20.36 -7.54 -16.86
CA GLN A 33 21.74 -7.91 -16.55
C GLN A 33 21.96 -7.87 -15.03
N THR A 34 22.41 -8.97 -14.45
CA THR A 34 22.63 -9.10 -13.00
C THR A 34 24.08 -8.86 -12.57
N GLY A 35 24.93 -8.42 -13.50
CA GLY A 35 26.36 -8.18 -13.24
C GLY A 35 26.66 -6.81 -12.62
N SER A 36 25.69 -5.88 -12.59
CA SER A 36 25.87 -4.55 -12.04
C SER A 36 25.53 -4.48 -10.55
N PRO A 37 26.21 -3.61 -9.76
CA PRO A 37 25.84 -3.36 -8.37
C PRO A 37 24.39 -2.91 -8.18
N GLU A 38 23.83 -2.18 -9.17
CA GLU A 38 22.45 -1.70 -9.15
C GLU A 38 21.40 -2.83 -9.32
N ALA A 39 21.81 -4.00 -9.83
CA ALA A 39 20.93 -5.16 -9.93
C ALA A 39 20.78 -5.92 -8.60
N VAL A 40 21.66 -5.67 -7.64
CA VAL A 40 21.64 -6.37 -6.34
C VAL A 40 20.33 -6.05 -5.61
N TYR A 41 19.68 -7.08 -5.08
CA TYR A 41 18.38 -7.03 -4.43
C TYR A 41 17.22 -6.55 -5.32
N GLN A 42 17.39 -6.53 -6.65
CA GLN A 42 16.25 -6.40 -7.56
C GLN A 42 15.33 -7.62 -7.38
N PRO A 43 14.01 -7.42 -7.19
CA PRO A 43 13.07 -8.52 -7.13
C PRO A 43 12.81 -9.08 -8.52
N ILE A 44 13.01 -10.38 -8.66
CA ILE A 44 12.60 -11.15 -9.83
C ILE A 44 11.24 -11.77 -9.51
N ASP A 45 10.19 -11.34 -10.22
CA ASP A 45 8.83 -11.90 -10.16
C ASP A 45 8.48 -12.38 -11.58
N ILE A 46 8.48 -13.69 -11.78
CA ILE A 46 8.29 -14.33 -13.09
C ILE A 46 7.34 -15.51 -13.02
N ARG A 47 6.59 -15.75 -14.10
CA ARG A 47 5.81 -16.98 -14.27
C ARG A 47 6.71 -18.12 -14.76
N ILE A 48 6.62 -19.28 -14.11
CA ILE A 48 7.29 -20.51 -14.51
C ILE A 48 6.25 -21.54 -14.94
N ASN A 49 6.50 -22.18 -16.07
CA ASN A 49 5.76 -23.36 -16.52
C ASN A 49 6.71 -24.56 -16.44
N PHE A 50 6.33 -25.59 -15.69
CA PHE A 50 7.18 -26.74 -15.48
C PHE A 50 7.09 -27.71 -16.66
N SER A 51 8.24 -28.17 -17.14
CA SER A 51 8.30 -29.18 -18.21
C SER A 51 7.86 -30.57 -17.73
N HIS A 52 8.00 -30.83 -16.43
CA HIS A 52 7.63 -32.07 -15.75
C HIS A 52 6.67 -31.78 -14.58
N PRO A 53 5.90 -32.78 -14.09
CA PRO A 53 5.07 -32.60 -12.90
C PRO A 53 5.90 -32.06 -11.73
N CYS A 54 5.40 -31.02 -11.06
CA CYS A 54 6.02 -30.43 -9.89
C CYS A 54 5.11 -30.63 -8.69
N TRP A 55 5.61 -31.25 -7.62
CA TRP A 55 4.84 -31.47 -6.41
C TRP A 55 4.67 -30.17 -5.62
N ALA A 56 3.42 -29.79 -5.35
CA ALA A 56 3.08 -28.68 -4.50
C ALA A 56 1.66 -28.86 -3.97
N LYS A 57 1.50 -28.73 -2.65
CA LYS A 57 0.20 -28.76 -1.99
C LYS A 57 -0.35 -27.35 -1.78
N ASN A 58 0.53 -26.39 -1.49
CA ASN A 58 0.23 -24.97 -1.32
C ASN A 58 1.54 -24.16 -1.42
N PRO A 59 1.49 -22.81 -1.34
CA PRO A 59 2.70 -21.99 -1.43
C PRO A 59 3.77 -22.22 -0.36
N LEU A 60 3.45 -22.90 0.74
CA LEU A 60 4.39 -23.20 1.84
C LEU A 60 4.91 -24.64 1.79
N GLU A 61 4.13 -25.57 1.22
CA GLU A 61 4.43 -27.00 1.12
C GLU A 61 4.63 -27.37 -0.35
N HIS A 62 5.88 -27.27 -0.83
CA HIS A 62 6.23 -27.52 -2.23
C HIS A 62 7.66 -28.02 -2.43
N SER A 63 7.91 -28.68 -3.57
CA SER A 63 9.23 -29.11 -4.03
C SER A 63 9.77 -28.18 -5.10
N ILE A 64 10.05 -26.92 -4.74
CA ILE A 64 10.69 -25.94 -5.63
C ILE A 64 11.81 -25.25 -4.86
N ARG A 65 12.96 -25.06 -5.50
CA ARG A 65 14.12 -24.32 -4.98
C ARG A 65 14.74 -23.45 -6.07
N VAL A 66 15.18 -22.27 -5.68
CA VAL A 66 15.92 -21.37 -6.55
C VAL A 66 17.39 -21.43 -6.15
N CYS A 67 18.26 -21.60 -7.13
CA CYS A 67 19.70 -21.67 -6.89
C CYS A 67 20.44 -20.77 -7.86
N CYS A 68 21.50 -20.15 -7.36
CA CYS A 68 22.45 -19.34 -8.12
C CYS A 68 23.81 -20.03 -8.17
N TRP A 69 24.41 -20.09 -9.35
CA TRP A 69 25.77 -20.57 -9.55
C TRP A 69 26.68 -19.39 -9.94
N ASP A 70 27.69 -19.10 -9.12
CA ASP A 70 28.61 -17.96 -9.35
C ASP A 70 29.85 -18.32 -10.19
N GLY A 71 29.91 -19.56 -10.70
CA GLY A 71 31.09 -20.11 -11.38
C GLY A 71 32.02 -20.93 -10.48
N ARG A 72 31.78 -20.95 -9.17
CA ARG A 72 32.59 -21.67 -8.16
C ARG A 72 31.74 -22.47 -7.19
N GLU A 73 30.66 -21.88 -6.69
CA GLU A 73 29.80 -22.45 -5.65
C GLU A 73 28.32 -22.22 -5.99
N TRP A 74 27.50 -23.15 -5.48
CA TRP A 74 26.04 -23.06 -5.56
C TRP A 74 25.48 -22.41 -4.30
N TYR A 75 24.54 -21.50 -4.50
CA TYR A 75 23.82 -20.81 -3.43
C TYR A 75 22.33 -21.07 -3.60
N GLU A 76 21.70 -21.70 -2.61
CA GLU A 76 20.24 -21.69 -2.52
C GLU A 76 19.79 -20.27 -2.16
N LEU A 77 18.84 -19.74 -2.92
CA LEU A 77 18.26 -18.42 -2.68
C LEU A 77 16.91 -18.58 -1.98
N GLU A 78 16.64 -17.70 -1.04
CA GLU A 78 15.29 -17.55 -0.53
C GLU A 78 14.34 -17.23 -1.68
N SER A 79 13.21 -17.92 -1.68
CA SER A 79 12.23 -17.80 -2.73
C SER A 79 10.82 -17.95 -2.18
N GLN A 80 9.87 -17.42 -2.94
CA GLN A 80 8.45 -17.51 -2.66
C GLN A 80 7.75 -17.90 -3.95
N ILE A 81 6.73 -18.78 -3.84
CA ILE A 81 5.85 -19.07 -4.96
C ILE A 81 4.43 -18.58 -4.67
N TYR A 82 3.67 -18.28 -5.71
CA TYR A 82 2.26 -17.94 -5.60
C TYR A 82 1.52 -18.27 -6.90
N ASP A 83 0.21 -18.09 -6.92
CA ASP A 83 -0.65 -18.30 -8.10
C ASP A 83 -0.48 -19.70 -8.73
N LEU A 84 -0.62 -20.73 -7.90
CA LEU A 84 -0.41 -22.13 -8.28
C LEU A 84 -1.51 -22.61 -9.24
N GLN A 85 -1.10 -23.10 -10.41
CA GLN A 85 -2.00 -23.79 -11.33
C GLN A 85 -1.86 -25.30 -11.15
N PHE A 86 -2.83 -25.92 -10.49
CA PHE A 86 -2.85 -27.35 -10.23
C PHE A 86 -3.18 -28.15 -11.49
N SER A 87 -2.36 -29.18 -11.76
CA SER A 87 -2.64 -30.21 -12.78
C SER A 87 -3.40 -31.40 -12.20
N ASP A 88 -3.23 -31.67 -10.90
CA ASP A 88 -4.00 -32.63 -10.10
C ASP A 88 -4.03 -32.22 -8.62
N GLU A 89 -4.41 -33.12 -7.70
CA GLU A 89 -4.53 -32.81 -6.26
C GLU A 89 -3.21 -32.42 -5.58
N ASN A 90 -2.06 -32.86 -6.09
CA ASN A 90 -0.74 -32.68 -5.45
C ASN A 90 0.33 -32.11 -6.39
N HIS A 91 0.03 -31.90 -7.66
CA HIS A 91 0.97 -31.36 -8.63
C HIS A 91 0.46 -30.08 -9.28
N ILE A 92 1.41 -29.24 -9.64
CA ILE A 92 1.20 -28.00 -10.38
C ILE A 92 1.87 -28.06 -11.75
N SER A 93 1.25 -27.39 -12.72
CA SER A 93 1.82 -27.17 -14.06
C SER A 93 2.55 -25.84 -14.18
N SER A 94 2.16 -24.85 -13.38
CA SER A 94 2.78 -23.53 -13.39
C SER A 94 2.59 -22.80 -12.07
N CYS A 95 3.48 -21.87 -11.77
CA CYS A 95 3.35 -20.93 -10.66
C CYS A 95 4.13 -19.66 -10.96
N SER A 96 3.88 -18.63 -10.16
CA SER A 96 4.72 -17.43 -10.14
C SER A 96 5.79 -17.59 -9.06
N LEU A 97 7.02 -17.17 -9.38
CA LEU A 97 8.20 -17.31 -8.54
C LEU A 97 8.79 -15.94 -8.25
N VAL A 98 9.06 -15.70 -6.97
CA VAL A 98 9.75 -14.50 -6.46
C VAL A 98 11.07 -14.88 -5.81
N PHE A 99 12.14 -14.17 -6.14
CA PHE A 99 13.41 -14.19 -5.41
C PHE A 99 14.16 -12.87 -5.62
N LEU A 100 15.19 -12.61 -4.81
CA LEU A 100 16.02 -11.42 -4.95
C LEU A 100 17.35 -11.76 -5.62
N ILE A 101 17.85 -10.85 -6.47
CA ILE A 101 19.22 -10.95 -6.99
C ILE A 101 20.21 -10.87 -5.81
N PRO A 102 21.04 -11.90 -5.58
CA PRO A 102 21.98 -11.91 -4.47
C PRO A 102 23.14 -10.93 -4.70
N PRO A 103 23.90 -10.55 -3.65
CA PRO A 103 25.03 -9.62 -3.75
C PRO A 103 26.27 -10.19 -4.46
N ILE A 104 26.20 -11.42 -4.97
CA ILE A 104 27.27 -12.08 -5.74
C ILE A 104 27.18 -11.67 -7.22
N SER A 105 28.30 -11.32 -7.84
CA SER A 105 28.30 -10.77 -9.19
C SER A 105 28.14 -11.87 -10.26
N ASN A 106 27.13 -11.68 -11.12
CA ASN A 106 26.98 -12.37 -12.41
C ASN A 106 26.80 -13.90 -12.35
N GLY A 107 25.92 -14.38 -11.48
CA GLY A 107 25.56 -15.81 -11.40
C GLY A 107 24.54 -16.28 -12.43
N GLU A 108 24.51 -17.59 -12.68
CA GLU A 108 23.45 -18.26 -13.43
C GLU A 108 22.36 -18.76 -12.49
N TYR A 109 21.09 -18.53 -12.85
CA TYR A 109 19.94 -18.85 -12.01
C TYR A 109 19.24 -20.11 -12.51
N TYR A 110 18.84 -20.97 -11.57
CA TYR A 110 18.18 -22.23 -11.86
C TYR A 110 17.03 -22.45 -10.89
N VAL A 111 15.96 -23.05 -11.40
CA VAL A 111 14.90 -23.63 -10.58
C VAL A 111 15.09 -25.14 -10.52
N TYR A 112 15.20 -25.67 -9.31
CA TYR A 112 15.20 -27.10 -9.02
C TYR A 112 13.81 -27.49 -8.54
N TYR A 113 13.27 -28.57 -9.06
CA TYR A 113 11.96 -29.09 -8.66
C TYR A 113 11.88 -30.61 -8.79
N ASP A 114 10.83 -31.19 -8.20
CA ASP A 114 10.64 -32.64 -8.15
C ASP A 114 9.15 -32.98 -8.30
N ASP A 115 8.85 -34.21 -8.72
CA ASP A 115 7.48 -34.74 -8.78
C ASP A 115 7.07 -35.44 -7.46
N SER A 116 8.01 -35.59 -6.53
CA SER A 116 7.79 -36.11 -5.19
C SER A 116 7.94 -35.02 -4.13
N GLU A 117 7.28 -35.25 -3.00
CA GLU A 117 7.39 -34.39 -1.82
C GLU A 117 8.84 -34.22 -1.37
N LYS A 118 9.25 -32.96 -1.20
CA LYS A 118 10.54 -32.57 -0.60
C LYS A 118 10.27 -31.81 0.70
N PRO A 119 11.25 -31.75 1.62
CA PRO A 119 11.14 -30.91 2.81
C PRO A 119 10.74 -29.47 2.42
N ALA A 120 9.81 -28.87 3.16
CA ALA A 120 9.44 -27.47 2.96
C ALA A 120 10.66 -26.56 3.18
N PRO A 121 10.78 -25.44 2.45
CA PRO A 121 11.83 -24.47 2.71
C PRO A 121 11.65 -23.85 4.11
N ASN A 122 12.75 -23.58 4.79
CA ASN A 122 12.76 -22.89 6.09
C ASN A 122 13.33 -21.48 5.93
N TYR A 123 12.75 -20.72 4.98
CA TYR A 123 13.14 -19.33 4.72
C TYR A 123 12.61 -18.39 5.80
N VAL A 124 13.30 -17.27 5.97
CA VAL A 124 12.88 -16.23 6.92
C VAL A 124 11.70 -15.49 6.35
N ASP A 125 10.71 -15.23 7.19
CA ASP A 125 9.55 -14.39 6.88
C ASP A 125 9.93 -12.91 7.08
N HIS A 126 10.32 -12.24 5.99
CA HIS A 126 10.83 -10.87 6.03
C HIS A 126 9.70 -9.83 6.00
N VAL A 127 8.69 -10.06 5.16
CA VAL A 127 7.62 -9.09 4.93
C VAL A 127 6.27 -9.59 5.44
N SER A 128 5.47 -8.68 5.97
CA SER A 128 4.10 -9.01 6.38
C SER A 128 3.18 -7.81 6.22
N ILE A 129 1.88 -8.09 6.09
CA ILE A 129 0.83 -7.07 5.97
C ILE A 129 -0.16 -7.15 7.13
N ARG A 130 -0.63 -5.99 7.61
CA ARG A 130 -1.64 -5.91 8.68
C ARG A 130 -2.71 -4.89 8.36
N ASP A 131 -3.95 -5.25 8.63
CA ASP A 131 -5.10 -4.34 8.60
C ASP A 131 -5.13 -3.53 9.91
N CYS A 132 -4.92 -2.21 9.81
CA CYS A 132 -4.70 -1.32 10.93
C CYS A 132 -5.63 -0.09 10.89
N HIS A 133 -5.84 0.51 12.06
CA HIS A 133 -6.57 1.77 12.22
C HIS A 133 -5.67 2.79 12.92
N TYR A 134 -5.64 4.02 12.40
CA TYR A 134 -4.91 5.13 12.99
C TYR A 134 -5.83 6.33 13.24
N TYR A 135 -5.66 6.95 14.40
CA TYR A 135 -6.32 8.20 14.75
C TYR A 135 -5.38 9.09 15.54
N PHE A 136 -5.30 10.35 15.13
CA PHE A 136 -4.47 11.37 15.73
C PHE A 136 -5.13 12.74 15.59
N GLU A 137 -5.48 13.39 16.71
CA GLU A 137 -6.05 14.74 16.74
C GLU A 137 -5.21 15.63 17.65
N PRO A 138 -4.16 16.28 17.13
CA PRO A 138 -3.27 17.15 17.90
C PRO A 138 -3.93 18.48 18.28
N ILE A 139 -4.81 19.01 17.42
CA ILE A 139 -5.60 20.23 17.64
C ILE A 139 -7.07 19.90 17.36
N SER A 140 -7.99 20.39 18.19
CA SER A 140 -9.41 20.10 18.03
C SER A 140 -9.90 20.52 16.64
N GLY A 141 -10.53 19.59 15.92
CA GLY A 141 -11.02 19.79 14.55
C GLY A 141 -9.98 19.52 13.46
N LEU A 142 -8.71 19.29 13.82
CA LEU A 142 -7.65 18.86 12.91
C LEU A 142 -7.21 17.44 13.30
N SER A 143 -7.85 16.45 12.67
CA SER A 143 -7.56 15.04 12.89
C SER A 143 -7.03 14.36 11.63
N VAL A 144 -6.13 13.42 11.84
CA VAL A 144 -5.79 12.35 10.92
C VAL A 144 -6.53 11.12 11.39
N GLU A 145 -7.35 10.53 10.53
CA GLU A 145 -8.01 9.27 10.82
C GLU A 145 -8.08 8.41 9.56
N GLY A 146 -7.72 7.14 9.66
CA GLY A 146 -7.91 6.22 8.55
C GLY A 146 -7.67 4.77 8.91
N ASP A 147 -8.31 3.91 8.12
CA ASP A 147 -8.01 2.49 8.01
C ASP A 147 -6.98 2.31 6.89
N TYR A 148 -5.99 1.44 7.10
CA TYR A 148 -4.87 1.26 6.18
C TYR A 148 -4.25 -0.12 6.33
N TYR A 149 -3.63 -0.58 5.24
CA TYR A 149 -2.70 -1.70 5.30
C TYR A 149 -1.32 -1.22 5.74
N GLU A 150 -0.82 -1.75 6.85
CA GLU A 150 0.53 -1.58 7.36
C GLU A 150 1.44 -2.65 6.74
N ILE A 151 2.43 -2.23 5.95
CA ILE A 151 3.44 -3.12 5.38
C ILE A 151 4.68 -3.07 6.27
N ILE A 152 5.10 -4.25 6.73
CA ILE A 152 6.24 -4.44 7.60
C ILE A 152 7.31 -5.21 6.84
N ASP A 153 8.55 -4.75 6.91
CA ASP A 153 9.74 -5.40 6.34
C ASP A 153 10.83 -5.46 7.42
N ASP A 154 11.25 -6.67 7.81
CA ASP A 154 12.19 -6.94 8.91
C ASP A 154 11.85 -6.20 10.22
N GLY A 155 10.55 -6.18 10.51
CA GLY A 155 9.98 -5.53 11.69
C GLY A 155 10.02 -4.00 11.64
N GLU A 156 10.33 -3.38 10.50
CA GLU A 156 10.15 -1.95 10.24
C GLU A 156 8.88 -1.73 9.42
N ILE A 157 8.07 -0.74 9.81
CA ILE A 157 6.94 -0.30 9.01
C ILE A 157 7.50 0.57 7.90
N VAL A 158 7.36 0.11 6.65
CA VAL A 158 7.92 0.77 5.47
C VAL A 158 6.87 1.59 4.73
N TYR A 159 5.62 1.11 4.70
CA TYR A 159 4.50 1.78 4.06
C TYR A 159 3.22 1.63 4.87
N GLY A 160 2.37 2.65 4.83
CA GLY A 160 0.94 2.53 5.10
C GLY A 160 0.15 2.85 3.84
N VAL A 161 -0.69 1.93 3.37
CA VAL A 161 -1.55 2.17 2.20
C VAL A 161 -2.98 2.37 2.66
N GLY A 162 -3.50 3.59 2.47
CA GLY A 162 -4.80 3.99 2.98
C GLY A 162 -5.95 3.30 2.27
N GLU A 163 -6.85 2.73 3.05
CA GLU A 163 -8.08 2.09 2.58
C GLU A 163 -9.22 3.09 2.56
N LYS A 164 -9.42 3.81 3.68
CA LYS A 164 -10.37 4.91 3.83
C LYS A 164 -9.95 5.81 4.97
N GLY A 165 -10.41 7.06 4.95
CA GLY A 165 -10.08 8.03 5.98
C GLY A 165 -9.81 9.41 5.40
N GLN A 166 -9.28 10.28 6.24
CA GLN A 166 -8.87 11.62 5.84
C GLN A 166 -7.73 12.19 6.70
N VAL A 167 -6.87 12.98 6.07
CA VAL A 167 -5.88 13.88 6.68
C VAL A 167 -6.18 15.27 6.17
N LEU A 168 -6.38 16.26 7.06
CA LEU A 168 -6.55 17.66 6.65
C LEU A 168 -7.54 17.84 5.47
N ASN A 169 -8.74 17.24 5.57
CA ASN A 169 -9.77 17.21 4.52
C ASN A 169 -9.43 16.49 3.20
N ARG A 170 -8.23 15.93 3.05
CA ARG A 170 -7.86 15.03 1.94
C ARG A 170 -8.22 13.60 2.28
N ARG A 171 -8.79 12.89 1.32
CA ARG A 171 -9.08 11.46 1.44
C ARG A 171 -7.78 10.65 1.34
N LEU A 172 -7.76 9.49 1.99
CA LEU A 172 -6.59 8.63 2.07
C LEU A 172 -6.71 7.32 1.28
N SER A 173 -7.87 7.03 0.70
CA SER A 173 -8.03 5.79 -0.08
C SER A 173 -7.07 5.83 -1.28
N GLN A 174 -6.40 4.72 -1.58
CA GLN A 174 -5.40 4.59 -2.65
C GLN A 174 -4.11 5.41 -2.44
N VAL A 175 -3.87 5.92 -1.23
CA VAL A 175 -2.67 6.69 -0.90
C VAL A 175 -1.63 5.80 -0.22
N ALA A 176 -0.48 5.61 -0.86
CA ALA A 176 0.69 4.98 -0.28
C ALA A 176 1.52 6.02 0.49
N ILE A 177 1.69 5.81 1.79
CA ILE A 177 2.45 6.68 2.68
C ILE A 177 3.77 5.96 2.98
N VAL A 178 4.89 6.51 2.49
CA VAL A 178 6.22 5.97 2.84
C VAL A 178 6.62 6.45 4.23
N MET A 179 7.17 5.53 5.03
CA MET A 179 7.60 5.81 6.40
C MET A 179 9.12 5.98 6.47
N LYS A 180 9.56 6.82 7.40
CA LYS A 180 10.99 7.02 7.69
C LYS A 180 11.64 5.70 8.12
N PRO A 181 12.92 5.46 7.75
CA PRO A 181 13.67 4.27 8.18
C PRO A 181 13.65 4.08 9.70
N GLY A 182 13.57 2.83 10.17
CA GLY A 182 13.53 2.52 11.60
C GLY A 182 12.17 2.71 12.27
N THR A 183 11.10 3.02 11.52
CA THR A 183 9.75 3.18 12.09
C THR A 183 9.24 1.84 12.63
N LYS A 184 8.95 1.76 13.94
CA LYS A 184 8.41 0.56 14.60
C LYS A 184 6.93 0.68 14.99
N LYS A 185 6.37 1.87 14.87
CA LYS A 185 4.96 2.16 15.11
C LYS A 185 4.51 3.25 14.15
N PHE A 186 3.39 3.01 13.48
CA PHE A 186 2.81 3.99 12.59
C PHE A 186 2.46 5.28 13.33
N ASP A 187 2.95 6.40 12.80
CA ASP A 187 2.69 7.75 13.27
C ASP A 187 2.91 8.70 12.10
N ILE A 188 1.96 9.58 11.82
CA ILE A 188 2.06 10.53 10.70
C ILE A 188 3.30 11.44 10.79
N ARG A 189 3.85 11.65 12.00
CA ARG A 189 5.10 12.42 12.17
C ARG A 189 6.32 11.73 11.59
N ASN A 190 6.23 10.41 11.39
CA ASN A 190 7.25 9.59 10.78
C ASN A 190 6.98 9.32 9.29
N SER A 191 5.96 9.92 8.67
CA SER A 191 5.80 9.83 7.22
C SER A 191 6.84 10.69 6.51
N ASP A 192 7.35 10.21 5.38
CA ASP A 192 8.23 10.96 4.48
C ASP A 192 7.41 11.62 3.36
N LEU A 193 6.73 10.83 2.52
CA LEU A 193 5.98 11.32 1.36
C LEU A 193 4.68 10.52 1.17
N LEU A 194 3.69 11.11 0.50
CA LEU A 194 2.46 10.46 0.10
C LEU A 194 2.41 10.34 -1.42
N ALA A 195 2.04 9.16 -1.93
CA ALA A 195 1.78 8.91 -3.34
C ALA A 195 0.33 8.42 -3.51
N SER A 196 -0.50 9.21 -4.20
CA SER A 196 -1.87 8.81 -4.55
C SER A 196 -1.92 8.19 -5.93
N PHE A 197 -2.62 7.07 -6.04
CA PHE A 197 -2.91 6.37 -7.31
C PHE A 197 -4.41 6.38 -7.57
N SER A 198 -5.02 7.56 -7.49
CA SER A 198 -6.46 7.77 -7.62
C SER A 198 -6.74 8.71 -8.79
N PHE A 199 -7.68 8.34 -9.66
CA PHE A 199 -8.17 9.24 -10.68
C PHE A 199 -8.95 10.40 -10.05
N ALA A 200 -8.67 11.65 -10.44
CA ALA A 200 -9.45 12.81 -10.01
C ALA A 200 -9.49 13.96 -11.02
N PHE A 201 -10.58 14.73 -10.98
CA PHE A 201 -10.77 15.96 -11.76
C PHE A 201 -11.65 16.96 -10.99
N HIS A 202 -11.64 18.23 -11.38
CA HIS A 202 -12.48 19.28 -10.78
C HIS A 202 -13.73 19.60 -11.59
N ARG A 203 -14.87 19.82 -10.91
CA ARG A 203 -16.12 20.31 -11.51
C ARG A 203 -16.56 21.69 -10.97
N GLY A 204 -15.67 22.39 -10.27
CA GLY A 204 -15.93 23.67 -9.64
C GLY A 204 -14.64 24.35 -9.17
N THR A 205 -14.79 25.51 -8.55
CA THR A 205 -13.68 26.36 -8.12
C THR A 205 -13.19 26.05 -6.71
N GLU A 206 -13.91 25.22 -5.95
CA GLU A 206 -13.53 24.86 -4.58
C GLU A 206 -12.93 23.45 -4.50
N GLU A 207 -12.10 23.18 -3.49
CA GLU A 207 -11.52 21.85 -3.22
C GLU A 207 -12.57 20.76 -3.03
N LYS A 208 -13.70 21.10 -2.40
CA LYS A 208 -14.83 20.17 -2.20
C LYS A 208 -15.50 19.74 -3.50
N ASP A 209 -15.25 20.48 -4.59
CA ASP A 209 -15.79 20.18 -5.91
C ASP A 209 -14.89 19.20 -6.68
N GLU A 210 -13.78 18.72 -6.09
CA GLU A 210 -12.99 17.63 -6.66
C GLU A 210 -13.82 16.33 -6.66
N VAL A 211 -13.90 15.69 -7.83
CA VAL A 211 -14.42 14.34 -7.99
C VAL A 211 -13.21 13.41 -8.06
N SER A 212 -13.05 12.57 -7.05
CA SER A 212 -11.93 11.63 -6.95
C SER A 212 -12.43 10.23 -6.66
N SER A 213 -11.74 9.25 -7.21
CA SER A 213 -11.95 7.83 -6.93
C SER A 213 -11.51 7.41 -5.51
N ASP A 214 -10.84 8.27 -4.76
CA ASP A 214 -10.40 8.02 -3.38
C ASP A 214 -11.50 8.24 -2.30
N GLN A 215 -12.69 8.66 -2.72
CA GLN A 215 -13.72 9.13 -1.79
C GLN A 215 -14.41 8.00 -1.02
N GLN A 216 -14.58 6.84 -1.65
CA GLN A 216 -15.27 5.69 -1.08
C GLN A 216 -14.53 4.40 -1.38
N LEU A 217 -14.20 3.63 -0.34
CA LEU A 217 -13.74 2.24 -0.49
C LEU A 217 -14.89 1.32 -0.89
N LEU A 218 -14.68 0.49 -1.91
CA LEU A 218 -15.66 -0.45 -2.47
C LEU A 218 -15.33 -1.90 -2.11
N SER A 219 -14.05 -2.29 -2.16
CA SER A 219 -13.57 -3.62 -1.76
C SER A 219 -12.08 -3.62 -1.48
N LYS A 220 -11.62 -4.60 -0.72
CA LYS A 220 -10.19 -4.85 -0.46
C LYS A 220 -9.91 -6.34 -0.36
N GLU A 221 -8.70 -6.79 -0.70
CA GLU A 221 -8.33 -8.20 -0.61
C GLU A 221 -6.81 -8.33 -0.47
N VAL A 222 -6.34 -9.16 0.46
CA VAL A 222 -4.92 -9.57 0.49
C VAL A 222 -4.77 -10.76 -0.44
N LEU A 223 -4.01 -10.59 -1.52
CA LEU A 223 -3.80 -11.62 -2.55
C LEU A 223 -2.66 -12.56 -2.14
N VAL A 224 -1.59 -12.00 -1.58
CA VAL A 224 -0.38 -12.73 -1.18
C VAL A 224 0.16 -12.11 0.10
N ASP A 225 0.41 -12.95 1.10
CA ASP A 225 1.14 -12.63 2.32
C ASP A 225 2.22 -13.70 2.48
N GLY A 226 3.37 -13.47 1.85
CA GLY A 226 4.48 -14.42 1.79
C GLY A 226 5.78 -13.81 2.27
N ASN A 227 6.82 -14.63 2.37
CA ASN A 227 8.05 -14.29 3.08
C ASN A 227 8.91 -13.21 2.41
N LEU A 228 8.83 -13.04 1.08
CA LEU A 228 9.59 -12.03 0.32
C LEU A 228 8.69 -10.97 -0.35
N MET A 229 7.40 -11.23 -0.50
CA MET A 229 6.48 -10.33 -1.18
C MET A 229 5.09 -10.40 -0.58
N VAL A 230 4.51 -9.22 -0.36
CA VAL A 230 3.09 -9.04 -0.07
C VAL A 230 2.39 -8.35 -1.25
N SER A 231 1.15 -8.77 -1.52
CA SER A 231 0.31 -8.16 -2.53
C SER A 231 -1.14 -8.08 -2.08
N PHE A 232 -1.79 -6.98 -2.40
CA PHE A 232 -3.18 -6.72 -2.03
C PHE A 232 -3.84 -5.79 -3.04
N MET A 233 -5.16 -5.94 -3.16
CA MET A 233 -6.01 -5.16 -4.05
C MET A 233 -6.87 -4.20 -3.25
N LEU A 234 -6.99 -2.96 -3.73
CA LEU A 234 -7.94 -1.97 -3.24
C LEU A 234 -8.78 -1.44 -4.40
N THR A 235 -10.11 -1.50 -4.24
CA THR A 235 -11.04 -0.88 -5.17
C THR A 235 -11.76 0.25 -4.46
N SER A 236 -11.74 1.43 -5.06
CA SER A 236 -12.40 2.64 -4.56
C SER A 236 -13.17 3.35 -5.67
N GLY A 237 -14.03 4.29 -5.31
CA GLY A 237 -14.78 5.08 -6.28
C GLY A 237 -15.17 6.45 -5.76
N SER A 238 -15.68 7.28 -6.68
CA SER A 238 -16.24 8.58 -6.32
C SER A 238 -17.61 8.44 -5.68
N THR A 239 -17.97 9.37 -4.79
CA THR A 239 -19.26 9.37 -4.08
C THR A 239 -20.45 9.42 -5.06
N GLY A 240 -20.28 10.08 -6.20
CA GLY A 240 -21.29 10.17 -7.24
C GLY A 240 -21.30 9.00 -8.23
N GLY A 241 -20.35 8.06 -8.12
CA GLY A 241 -20.21 6.90 -9.02
C GLY A 241 -19.81 7.28 -10.44
N GLU A 242 -19.10 8.39 -10.61
CA GLU A 242 -18.45 8.80 -11.86
C GLU A 242 -17.17 8.02 -12.13
N LEU A 243 -16.44 7.66 -11.07
CA LEU A 243 -15.10 7.07 -11.16
C LEU A 243 -15.02 5.77 -10.35
N LYS A 244 -14.27 4.80 -10.86
CA LYS A 244 -13.80 3.62 -10.14
C LYS A 244 -12.30 3.47 -10.37
N THR A 245 -11.58 3.10 -9.32
CA THR A 245 -10.16 2.78 -9.38
C THR A 245 -9.92 1.46 -8.68
N THR A 246 -9.27 0.53 -9.36
CA THR A 246 -8.77 -0.74 -8.80
C THR A 246 -7.26 -0.71 -8.88
N ASN A 247 -6.60 -0.81 -7.73
CA ASN A 247 -5.14 -0.87 -7.65
C ASN A 247 -4.71 -2.18 -7.02
N ILE A 248 -3.66 -2.80 -7.57
CA ILE A 248 -2.98 -3.94 -6.97
C ILE A 248 -1.59 -3.50 -6.56
N TYR A 249 -1.38 -3.44 -5.25
CA TYR A 249 -0.11 -3.10 -4.65
C TYR A 249 0.74 -4.37 -4.51
N LYS A 250 2.03 -4.25 -4.80
CA LYS A 250 3.05 -5.28 -4.55
C LYS A 250 4.23 -4.63 -3.87
N TYR A 251 4.59 -5.15 -2.69
CA TYR A 251 5.83 -4.77 -1.99
C TYR A 251 6.73 -5.99 -1.88
N TYR A 252 8.00 -5.81 -2.26
CA TYR A 252 9.04 -6.84 -2.17
C TYR A 252 10.01 -6.49 -1.06
N HIS A 253 10.46 -7.50 -0.32
CA HIS A 253 11.55 -7.38 0.65
C HIS A 253 12.72 -6.62 0.02
N SER A 254 13.14 -5.55 0.68
CA SER A 254 14.16 -4.64 0.17
C SER A 254 15.28 -4.45 1.19
N PRO A 255 16.26 -5.37 1.28
CA PRO A 255 17.34 -5.32 2.28
C PRO A 255 18.30 -4.11 2.10
N GLY A 256 18.15 -3.35 1.02
CA GLY A 256 18.94 -2.16 0.72
C GLY A 256 18.40 -0.87 1.34
N ARG A 257 18.99 0.25 0.89
CA ARG A 257 18.56 1.61 1.28
C ARG A 257 17.40 2.14 0.43
N MET A 258 17.11 1.44 -0.65
CA MET A 258 16.05 1.75 -1.60
C MET A 258 14.80 0.99 -1.18
N ARG A 259 13.68 1.70 -1.07
CA ARG A 259 12.36 1.11 -0.84
C ARG A 259 11.51 1.37 -2.07
N ARG A 260 10.78 0.34 -2.50
CA ARG A 260 9.94 0.39 -3.69
C ARG A 260 8.64 -0.35 -3.44
N ILE A 261 7.55 0.24 -3.88
CA ILE A 261 6.24 -0.41 -3.96
C ILE A 261 5.76 -0.26 -5.41
N THR A 262 5.36 -1.36 -6.02
CA THR A 262 4.74 -1.33 -7.35
C THR A 262 3.23 -1.31 -7.20
N VAL A 263 2.57 -0.58 -8.08
CA VAL A 263 1.13 -0.50 -8.18
C VAL A 263 0.72 -0.78 -9.62
N HIS A 264 -0.07 -1.81 -9.82
CA HIS A 264 -0.83 -1.96 -11.05
C HIS A 264 -2.13 -1.17 -10.91
N VAL A 265 -2.31 -0.17 -11.76
CA VAL A 265 -3.37 0.83 -11.66
C VAL A 265 -4.38 0.61 -12.78
N HIS A 266 -5.65 0.51 -12.42
CA HIS A 266 -6.77 0.48 -13.36
C HIS A 266 -7.81 1.54 -12.98
N HIS A 267 -8.06 2.50 -13.85
CA HIS A 267 -9.03 3.57 -13.67
C HIS A 267 -10.15 3.43 -14.69
N GLU A 268 -11.39 3.63 -14.25
CA GLU A 268 -12.58 3.58 -15.09
C GLU A 268 -13.45 4.83 -14.90
N VAL A 269 -13.77 5.49 -16.00
CA VAL A 269 -14.77 6.57 -16.04
C VAL A 269 -16.14 5.98 -16.39
N LEU A 270 -17.04 5.99 -15.40
CA LEU A 270 -18.36 5.37 -15.49
C LEU A 270 -19.45 6.31 -16.04
N LYS A 271 -19.18 7.63 -16.03
CA LYS A 271 -20.10 8.68 -16.50
C LYS A 271 -19.34 9.76 -17.25
N ASP A 272 -19.95 10.29 -18.32
CA ASP A 272 -19.43 11.45 -19.02
C ASP A 272 -19.30 12.62 -18.03
N SER A 273 -18.12 13.22 -18.02
CA SER A 273 -17.76 14.27 -17.07
C SER A 273 -17.13 15.45 -17.81
N HIS A 274 -17.19 16.62 -17.21
CA HIS A 274 -16.67 17.85 -17.80
C HIS A 274 -15.98 18.68 -16.72
N VAL A 275 -14.74 19.05 -16.99
CA VAL A 275 -13.87 19.81 -16.10
C VAL A 275 -14.35 21.25 -16.03
N LYS A 276 -14.47 21.81 -14.83
CA LYS A 276 -14.83 23.22 -14.61
C LYS A 276 -14.07 23.79 -13.43
N GLY A 277 -13.78 25.09 -13.49
CA GLY A 277 -13.16 25.83 -12.40
C GLY A 277 -11.65 25.68 -12.41
N ILE A 278 -11.11 24.71 -11.67
CA ILE A 278 -9.66 24.48 -11.63
C ILE A 278 -9.27 23.56 -12.81
N GLU A 279 -9.10 24.16 -13.98
CA GLU A 279 -8.84 23.45 -15.24
C GLU A 279 -7.54 22.65 -15.24
N ASN A 280 -6.50 23.09 -14.51
CA ASN A 280 -5.27 22.31 -14.31
C ASN A 280 -5.46 20.97 -13.56
N VAL A 281 -6.66 20.66 -13.06
CA VAL A 281 -6.99 19.35 -12.49
C VAL A 281 -8.09 18.71 -13.34
N ASP A 282 -7.69 18.26 -14.52
CA ASP A 282 -8.53 17.81 -15.64
C ASP A 282 -8.53 16.28 -15.85
N GLY A 283 -7.97 15.53 -14.91
CA GLY A 283 -7.88 14.07 -14.95
C GLY A 283 -6.50 13.59 -14.58
N ARG A 284 -6.12 13.75 -13.31
CA ARG A 284 -4.88 13.17 -12.79
C ARG A 284 -5.04 11.65 -12.67
N PHE A 285 -4.02 10.89 -13.05
CA PHE A 285 -3.92 9.45 -12.80
C PHE A 285 -3.35 9.19 -11.40
N GLY A 286 -2.46 10.07 -10.95
CA GLY A 286 -1.92 10.03 -9.60
C GLY A 286 -1.22 11.33 -9.23
N ALA A 287 -0.68 11.37 -8.01
CA ALA A 287 0.10 12.49 -7.54
C ALA A 287 1.08 12.11 -6.43
N LEU A 288 2.27 12.72 -6.44
CA LEU A 288 3.07 12.87 -5.23
C LEU A 288 2.56 14.09 -4.45
N ILE A 289 2.45 13.92 -3.16
CA ILE A 289 1.92 14.93 -2.25
C ILE A 289 2.90 15.07 -1.10
N SER A 290 3.36 16.31 -0.90
CA SER A 290 4.14 16.66 0.27
C SER A 290 3.48 17.76 1.10
N TYR A 291 3.73 17.69 2.41
CA TYR A 291 3.29 18.69 3.37
C TYR A 291 4.47 19.11 4.23
N HIS A 292 4.54 20.39 4.58
CA HIS A 292 5.46 20.88 5.59
C HIS A 292 4.66 21.64 6.64
N SER A 293 4.50 21.03 7.82
CA SER A 293 3.71 21.57 8.91
C SER A 293 4.62 22.14 9.98
N LYS A 294 4.37 23.39 10.39
CA LYS A 294 5.08 24.11 11.46
C LYS A 294 4.07 24.59 12.49
N SER A 295 4.40 24.46 13.78
CA SER A 295 3.54 24.98 14.84
C SER A 295 4.34 25.58 15.98
N SER A 296 3.95 26.79 16.37
CA SER A 296 4.42 27.44 17.60
C SER A 296 3.69 26.95 18.86
N VAL A 297 2.59 26.20 18.68
CA VAL A 297 1.69 25.77 19.77
C VAL A 297 1.97 24.33 20.19
N THR A 298 2.35 23.45 19.26
CA THR A 298 2.67 22.06 19.60
C THR A 298 3.63 21.40 18.62
N ASP A 299 4.69 20.78 19.15
CA ASP A 299 5.64 19.97 18.37
C ASP A 299 4.96 18.78 17.65
N LYS A 300 3.75 18.41 18.07
CA LYS A 300 2.95 17.37 17.42
C LYS A 300 2.47 17.74 16.02
N MET A 301 2.46 19.04 15.70
CA MET A 301 2.14 19.60 14.39
C MET A 301 3.38 20.05 13.64
N CYS A 302 4.58 19.64 14.07
CA CYS A 302 5.83 19.90 13.37
C CYS A 302 6.27 18.61 12.66
N PHE A 303 5.87 18.44 11.40
CA PHE A 303 6.16 17.23 10.62
C PHE A 303 6.10 17.49 9.11
N GLY A 304 6.66 16.55 8.36
CA GLY A 304 6.78 16.65 6.90
C GLY A 304 7.86 17.65 6.47
N GLU A 305 8.17 17.63 5.19
CA GLU A 305 9.18 18.47 4.55
C GLU A 305 8.81 18.64 3.08
N ILE A 306 9.11 19.81 2.51
CA ILE A 306 9.01 20.02 1.07
C ILE A 306 10.43 19.97 0.52
N LEU A 307 10.69 19.05 -0.40
CA LEU A 307 11.96 18.97 -1.11
C LEU A 307 12.05 20.07 -2.19
N PRO A 308 13.25 20.62 -2.43
CA PRO A 308 13.43 21.83 -3.25
C PRO A 308 13.39 21.60 -4.77
N PHE A 309 13.51 20.35 -5.26
CA PHE A 309 13.62 20.09 -6.70
C PHE A 309 12.66 19.01 -7.20
N LEU A 310 12.18 19.24 -8.41
CA LEU A 310 11.51 18.24 -9.25
C LEU A 310 12.31 18.08 -10.55
N HIS A 311 12.66 16.85 -10.87
CA HIS A 311 13.26 16.46 -12.14
C HIS A 311 12.27 15.62 -12.95
N VAL A 312 12.08 15.95 -14.22
CA VAL A 312 11.14 15.26 -15.11
C VAL A 312 11.87 14.79 -16.37
N TYR A 313 11.71 13.53 -16.75
CA TYR A 313 12.20 13.02 -18.03
C TYR A 313 11.19 13.31 -19.14
N MET A 314 11.53 14.27 -20.00
CA MET A 314 10.60 14.85 -20.98
C MET A 314 10.59 14.08 -22.30
N ASP A 315 9.55 14.34 -23.09
CA ASP A 315 9.36 13.88 -24.48
C ASP A 315 10.51 14.23 -25.45
N ASP A 316 11.26 15.30 -25.16
CA ASP A 316 12.50 15.67 -25.86
C ASP A 316 13.73 14.81 -25.46
N GLU A 317 13.50 13.77 -24.65
CA GLU A 317 14.45 12.79 -24.12
C GLU A 317 15.53 13.41 -23.21
N ARG A 318 15.22 14.56 -22.58
CA ARG A 318 16.09 15.25 -21.61
C ARG A 318 15.39 15.39 -20.27
N VAL A 319 16.22 15.54 -19.24
CA VAL A 319 15.75 15.87 -17.89
C VAL A 319 15.60 17.38 -17.76
N ARG A 320 14.42 17.84 -17.34
CA ARG A 320 14.19 19.24 -16.91
C ARG A 320 14.11 19.32 -15.40
N GLU A 321 14.73 20.35 -14.83
CA GLU A 321 14.74 20.64 -13.40
C GLU A 321 13.81 21.83 -13.12
N TYR A 322 12.95 21.68 -12.13
CA TYR A 322 12.06 22.70 -11.61
C TYR A 322 12.35 22.93 -10.14
N LYS A 323 12.52 24.20 -9.76
CA LYS A 323 12.69 24.59 -8.37
C LYS A 323 11.33 24.81 -7.72
N LEU A 324 11.17 24.28 -6.52
CA LEU A 324 9.95 24.38 -5.72
C LEU A 324 10.18 25.26 -4.50
N GLU A 325 9.13 25.94 -4.03
CA GLU A 325 9.20 26.74 -2.81
C GLU A 325 8.94 25.85 -1.60
N GLU A 326 9.90 25.80 -0.67
CA GLU A 326 9.82 24.96 0.53
C GLU A 326 8.86 25.55 1.58
N ASN A 327 8.56 26.84 1.47
CA ASN A 327 7.68 27.59 2.38
C ASN A 327 6.78 28.56 1.57
N PRO A 328 5.81 28.06 0.78
CA PRO A 328 4.97 28.87 -0.07
C PRO A 328 4.11 29.84 0.77
N GLU A 329 4.23 31.15 0.52
CA GLU A 329 3.50 32.18 1.27
C GLU A 329 2.06 32.42 0.76
N SER A 330 1.74 31.95 -0.44
CA SER A 330 0.44 32.19 -1.08
C SER A 330 -0.60 31.18 -0.63
N ARG A 331 -1.80 31.65 -0.23
CA ARG A 331 -2.97 30.79 0.01
C ARG A 331 -3.66 30.33 -1.27
N ASP A 332 -3.51 31.10 -2.34
CA ASP A 332 -3.94 30.71 -3.67
C ASP A 332 -2.93 29.74 -4.27
N ARG A 333 -3.40 28.81 -5.10
CA ARG A 333 -2.52 27.83 -5.77
C ARG A 333 -1.59 28.55 -6.74
N THR A 334 -0.29 28.45 -6.50
CA THR A 334 0.74 28.84 -7.47
C THR A 334 1.04 27.64 -8.35
N TRP A 335 0.82 27.76 -9.66
CA TRP A 335 1.15 26.72 -10.62
C TRP A 335 2.60 26.92 -11.07
N ILE A 336 3.45 25.94 -10.74
CA ILE A 336 4.85 25.88 -11.21
C ILE A 336 4.92 25.23 -12.59
N ILE A 337 4.05 24.23 -12.79
CA ILE A 337 3.80 23.61 -14.08
C ILE A 337 2.28 23.52 -14.26
N SER A 338 1.76 24.17 -15.29
CA SER A 338 0.36 24.17 -15.70
C SER A 338 0.16 23.34 -16.97
N TYR A 339 -1.09 23.11 -17.39
CA TYR A 339 -1.35 22.46 -18.68
C TYR A 339 -0.76 23.25 -19.86
N GLU A 340 -0.61 24.58 -19.74
CA GLU A 340 -0.08 25.41 -20.84
C GLU A 340 1.41 25.18 -21.09
N ASP A 341 2.12 24.61 -20.11
CA ASP A 341 3.55 24.33 -20.18
C ASP A 341 3.88 23.05 -20.96
N ASP A 342 2.88 22.22 -21.30
CA ASP A 342 3.01 21.02 -22.12
C ASP A 342 4.13 20.08 -21.59
N CYS A 343 4.03 19.75 -20.30
CA CYS A 343 5.08 19.02 -19.60
C CYS A 343 4.86 17.51 -19.68
N ASP A 344 5.10 16.93 -20.85
CA ASP A 344 4.88 15.52 -21.10
C ASP A 344 6.08 14.62 -20.77
N LEU A 345 5.78 13.43 -20.23
CA LEU A 345 6.78 12.41 -19.93
C LEU A 345 7.28 11.72 -21.23
N GLY A 346 8.61 11.60 -21.34
CA GLY A 346 9.27 10.91 -22.46
C GLY A 346 9.35 9.40 -22.29
N SER A 347 10.19 8.77 -23.13
CA SER A 347 10.21 7.30 -23.29
C SER A 347 10.53 6.51 -22.02
N ARG A 348 11.28 7.10 -21.08
CA ARG A 348 11.60 6.49 -19.77
C ARG A 348 10.55 6.73 -18.70
N ALA A 349 9.57 7.59 -18.97
CA ALA A 349 8.33 7.77 -18.21
C ALA A 349 8.52 7.88 -16.67
N TRP A 350 9.44 8.75 -16.22
CA TRP A 350 9.70 8.96 -14.80
C TRP A 350 9.77 10.44 -14.40
N LEU A 351 9.48 10.69 -13.13
CA LEU A 351 9.73 11.95 -12.42
C LEU A 351 10.39 11.67 -11.07
N SER A 352 11.18 12.63 -10.58
CA SER A 352 11.94 12.56 -9.32
C SER A 352 11.71 13.83 -8.49
N TYR A 353 11.35 13.66 -7.23
CA TYR A 353 11.17 14.72 -6.25
C TYR A 353 12.25 14.57 -5.17
N ASP A 354 13.20 15.51 -5.12
CA ASP A 354 14.49 15.29 -4.46
C ASP A 354 15.18 16.56 -3.90
N GLU A 355 16.26 16.34 -3.15
CA GLU A 355 17.14 17.38 -2.59
C GLU A 355 18.19 17.91 -3.60
N GLY A 356 18.13 17.48 -4.87
CA GLY A 356 19.05 17.88 -5.93
C GLY A 356 20.13 16.83 -6.20
N GLY A 357 21.41 17.24 -6.13
CA GLY A 357 22.53 16.39 -6.54
C GLY A 357 22.80 15.17 -5.64
N SER A 358 22.38 15.21 -4.38
CA SER A 358 22.48 14.09 -3.43
C SER A 358 21.56 14.34 -2.25
N GLY A 359 20.86 13.31 -1.80
CA GLY A 359 20.02 13.39 -0.62
C GLY A 359 18.79 12.49 -0.70
N LYS A 360 17.74 12.86 0.03
CA LYS A 360 16.45 12.17 -0.09
C LYS A 360 15.90 12.36 -1.50
N THR A 361 15.50 11.24 -2.10
CA THR A 361 14.98 11.18 -3.46
C THR A 361 13.77 10.28 -3.49
N HIS A 362 12.67 10.79 -4.00
CA HIS A 362 11.46 10.03 -4.29
C HIS A 362 11.25 10.01 -5.80
N GLY A 363 10.71 8.91 -6.34
CA GLY A 363 10.44 8.80 -7.76
C GLY A 363 9.13 8.11 -8.06
N ILE A 364 8.50 8.50 -9.15
CA ILE A 364 7.45 7.72 -9.81
C ILE A 364 7.99 7.30 -11.17
N ILE A 365 7.95 6.00 -11.42
CA ILE A 365 8.37 5.41 -12.69
C ILE A 365 7.18 4.65 -13.25
N LEU A 366 6.79 4.96 -14.49
CA LEU A 366 5.74 4.24 -15.19
C LEU A 366 6.33 3.15 -16.09
N SER A 367 5.59 2.06 -16.29
CA SER A 367 6.00 0.97 -17.18
C SER A 367 6.10 1.43 -18.64
N SER A 368 5.30 2.42 -19.01
CA SER A 368 5.34 3.13 -20.29
C SER A 368 4.64 4.49 -20.15
N ASN A 369 4.90 5.39 -21.09
CA ASN A 369 4.09 6.58 -21.35
C ASN A 369 3.10 6.37 -22.53
N HIS A 370 3.00 5.14 -23.05
CA HIS A 370 2.16 4.79 -24.19
C HIS A 370 1.26 3.57 -23.92
N ASN A 371 0.19 3.47 -24.70
CA ASN A 371 -0.89 2.49 -24.60
C ASN A 371 -1.53 2.43 -23.21
N LEU A 372 -1.62 3.59 -22.54
CA LEU A 372 -2.22 3.69 -21.20
C LEU A 372 -3.75 3.77 -21.30
N ILE A 373 -4.24 4.36 -22.39
CA ILE A 373 -5.65 4.63 -22.59
C ILE A 373 -6.28 3.59 -23.51
N SER A 374 -7.43 3.07 -23.09
CA SER A 374 -8.29 2.23 -23.91
C SER A 374 -9.75 2.68 -23.86
N ASN A 375 -10.55 2.17 -24.80
CA ASN A 375 -12.01 2.36 -24.85
C ASN A 375 -12.52 3.81 -25.01
N ALA A 376 -11.65 4.78 -25.31
CA ALA A 376 -11.99 6.15 -25.68
C ALA A 376 -11.27 6.56 -26.98
N THR A 377 -12.02 6.96 -28.02
CA THR A 377 -11.45 7.25 -29.35
C THR A 377 -10.99 8.69 -29.55
N GLN A 378 -11.25 9.57 -28.57
CA GLN A 378 -10.96 11.01 -28.65
C GLN A 378 -9.88 11.46 -27.65
N GLU A 379 -9.40 10.56 -26.79
CA GLU A 379 -8.37 10.86 -25.79
C GLU A 379 -6.97 10.72 -26.39
N ARG A 380 -6.06 11.63 -25.99
CA ARG A 380 -4.64 11.53 -26.30
C ARG A 380 -3.96 10.64 -25.26
N ASP A 381 -3.18 9.71 -25.76
CA ASP A 381 -2.32 8.85 -24.96
C ASP A 381 -1.02 9.59 -24.63
N GLY A 382 -0.46 9.36 -23.45
CA GLY A 382 0.61 10.18 -22.89
C GLY A 382 0.35 10.53 -21.42
N VAL A 383 1.35 11.13 -20.78
CA VAL A 383 1.26 11.53 -19.37
C VAL A 383 1.83 12.93 -19.21
N GLU A 384 0.96 13.85 -18.80
CA GLU A 384 1.28 15.25 -18.56
C GLU A 384 1.53 15.47 -17.06
N VAL A 385 2.58 16.22 -16.72
CA VAL A 385 2.94 16.57 -15.33
C VAL A 385 2.47 17.98 -15.00
N LYS A 386 1.77 18.15 -13.87
CA LYS A 386 1.29 19.45 -13.37
C LYS A 386 1.68 19.63 -11.91
N VAL A 387 2.13 20.83 -11.56
CA VAL A 387 2.71 21.10 -10.23
C VAL A 387 2.09 22.36 -9.64
N ALA A 388 1.59 22.22 -8.41
CA ALA A 388 1.04 23.32 -7.64
C ALA A 388 1.56 23.34 -6.22
N GLU A 389 1.82 24.53 -5.71
CA GLU A 389 2.22 24.81 -4.32
C GLU A 389 1.31 25.87 -3.68
N ARG A 390 1.14 25.81 -2.35
CA ARG A 390 0.44 26.84 -1.55
C ARG A 390 0.64 26.66 -0.04
N GLU A 391 0.39 27.72 0.72
CA GLU A 391 0.01 27.68 2.14
C GLU A 391 -1.39 27.05 2.24
N TYR A 392 -1.49 25.80 2.71
CA TYR A 392 -2.76 25.08 2.79
C TYR A 392 -3.60 25.52 3.98
N LEU A 393 -2.97 25.73 5.13
CA LEU A 393 -3.65 26.05 6.38
C LEU A 393 -2.78 26.98 7.21
N ASN A 394 -3.36 28.06 7.75
CA ASN A 394 -2.70 28.89 8.75
C ASN A 394 -3.70 29.28 9.84
N ILE A 395 -3.70 28.50 10.93
CA ILE A 395 -4.68 28.57 12.01
C ILE A 395 -3.98 28.38 13.36
N VAL A 396 -4.23 29.29 14.31
CA VAL A 396 -3.81 29.17 15.72
C VAL A 396 -2.31 28.87 15.84
N GLY A 397 -1.48 29.68 15.18
CA GLY A 397 -0.02 29.55 15.24
C GLY A 397 0.54 28.26 14.63
N THR A 398 -0.26 27.56 13.82
CA THR A 398 0.10 26.38 13.03
C THR A 398 -0.11 26.67 11.56
N GLU A 399 0.94 26.46 10.78
CA GLU A 399 1.02 26.66 9.34
C GLU A 399 1.28 25.29 8.70
N VAL A 400 0.57 24.99 7.61
CA VAL A 400 0.77 23.78 6.81
C VAL A 400 0.92 24.20 5.37
N ASP A 401 2.10 23.96 4.83
CA ASP A 401 2.45 24.15 3.44
C ASP A 401 2.20 22.86 2.66
N TYR A 402 1.93 22.99 1.36
CA TYR A 402 1.50 21.88 0.52
C TYR A 402 2.06 21.98 -0.90
N ILE A 403 2.60 20.87 -1.40
CA ILE A 403 2.94 20.67 -2.81
C ILE A 403 2.19 19.45 -3.38
N SER A 404 1.66 19.63 -4.59
CA SER A 404 1.09 18.58 -5.44
C SER A 404 1.92 18.45 -6.70
N ILE A 405 2.45 17.27 -6.97
CA ILE A 405 3.06 16.91 -8.25
C ILE A 405 2.14 15.84 -8.87
N ALA A 406 1.24 16.27 -9.75
CA ALA A 406 0.27 15.40 -10.41
C ALA A 406 0.81 14.92 -11.75
N PHE A 407 0.46 13.69 -12.11
CA PHE A 407 0.66 13.13 -13.44
C PHE A 407 -0.68 12.59 -13.96
N GLY A 408 -1.04 12.90 -15.20
CA GLY A 408 -2.40 12.68 -15.69
C GLY A 408 -2.56 12.75 -17.19
N ARG A 409 -3.81 12.95 -17.63
CA ARG A 409 -4.20 13.07 -19.04
C ARG A 409 -3.32 14.10 -19.77
N ASN A 410 -2.81 13.73 -20.94
CA ASN A 410 -2.35 14.70 -21.94
C ASN A 410 -3.60 15.43 -22.49
N SER A 411 -4.02 16.44 -21.75
CA SER A 411 -5.23 17.21 -21.98
C SER A 411 -5.01 18.43 -22.88
N TYR A 412 -3.76 18.81 -23.13
CA TYR A 412 -3.40 19.95 -23.93
C TYR A 412 -2.17 19.65 -24.79
N GLU A 413 -2.14 20.28 -25.96
CA GLU A 413 -0.99 20.31 -26.87
C GLU A 413 -0.84 21.75 -27.40
N PRO A 414 0.37 22.24 -27.67
CA PRO A 414 0.57 23.57 -28.24
C PRO A 414 -0.26 23.76 -29.51
N PHE A 415 -0.92 24.90 -29.61
CA PHE A 415 -1.82 25.26 -30.73
C PHE A 415 -3.12 24.44 -30.82
N SER A 416 -3.45 23.64 -29.81
CA SER A 416 -4.75 22.97 -29.68
C SER A 416 -5.66 23.66 -28.66
N VAL A 417 -6.89 23.14 -28.51
CA VAL A 417 -7.80 23.56 -27.44
C VAL A 417 -7.65 22.58 -26.28
N HIS A 418 -7.61 23.09 -25.06
CA HIS A 418 -7.60 22.28 -23.84
C HIS A 418 -8.81 21.34 -23.78
N ASP A 419 -8.55 20.05 -23.60
CA ASP A 419 -9.57 19.02 -23.54
C ASP A 419 -10.12 18.87 -22.12
N VAL A 420 -11.27 19.50 -21.91
CA VAL A 420 -12.01 19.52 -20.65
C VAL A 420 -13.09 18.45 -20.56
N ASP A 421 -13.32 17.67 -21.62
CA ASP A 421 -14.32 16.60 -21.62
C ASP A 421 -13.66 15.28 -21.22
N ILE A 422 -14.28 14.53 -20.30
CA ILE A 422 -13.82 13.18 -19.90
C ILE A 422 -14.93 12.18 -20.28
N PRO A 423 -14.72 11.38 -21.34
CA PRO A 423 -15.75 10.51 -21.87
C PRO A 423 -15.99 9.30 -20.98
N ARG A 424 -17.26 8.86 -20.93
CA ARG A 424 -17.61 7.58 -20.33
C ARG A 424 -16.89 6.44 -21.05
N ARG A 425 -16.51 5.42 -20.29
CA ARG A 425 -15.73 4.23 -20.70
C ARG A 425 -14.26 4.53 -20.98
N LEU A 426 -13.76 5.73 -20.70
CA LEU A 426 -12.33 5.94 -20.61
C LEU A 426 -11.77 4.99 -19.55
N THR A 427 -10.86 4.13 -19.99
CA THR A 427 -10.09 3.23 -19.13
C THR A 427 -8.63 3.62 -19.22
N ILE A 428 -7.99 3.83 -18.08
CA ILE A 428 -6.54 4.08 -17.99
C ILE A 428 -5.91 2.94 -17.19
N GLU A 429 -4.94 2.26 -17.77
CA GLU A 429 -4.28 1.11 -17.15
C GLU A 429 -2.77 1.17 -17.33
N PHE A 430 -2.03 1.05 -16.22
CA PHE A 430 -0.57 1.08 -16.23
C PHE A 430 0.01 0.48 -14.95
N ASP A 431 1.29 0.12 -15.00
CA ASP A 431 2.06 -0.20 -13.80
C ASP A 431 2.95 0.99 -13.44
N ALA A 432 3.03 1.29 -12.15
CA ALA A 432 3.90 2.33 -11.61
C ALA A 432 4.74 1.79 -10.46
N GLU A 433 5.96 2.29 -10.33
CA GLU A 433 6.78 2.08 -9.15
C GLU A 433 6.96 3.39 -8.38
N PHE A 434 6.64 3.34 -7.09
CA PHE A 434 6.95 4.41 -6.16
C PHE A 434 8.20 4.04 -5.37
N ILE A 435 9.28 4.75 -5.67
CA ILE A 435 10.61 4.52 -5.13
C ILE A 435 11.01 5.63 -4.15
N THR A 436 11.72 5.26 -3.08
CA THR A 436 12.34 6.18 -2.13
C THR A 436 13.78 5.74 -1.85
N ILE A 437 14.71 6.69 -1.96
CA ILE A 437 16.14 6.51 -1.72
C ILE A 437 16.57 7.58 -0.71
N GLN A 438 17.10 7.16 0.43
CA GLN A 438 17.45 8.08 1.52
C GLN A 438 18.70 8.92 1.24
N ASN A 439 19.58 8.44 0.37
CA ASN A 439 20.75 9.17 -0.10
C ASN A 439 21.04 8.76 -1.54
N GLY A 440 20.44 9.47 -2.48
CA GLY A 440 20.56 9.29 -3.92
C GLY A 440 20.30 10.59 -4.66
N SER A 441 20.00 10.48 -5.94
CA SER A 441 19.60 11.59 -6.82
C SER A 441 18.64 11.09 -7.90
N TYR A 442 18.12 12.00 -8.73
CA TYR A 442 17.31 11.62 -9.90
C TYR A 442 18.04 10.65 -10.86
N HIS A 443 19.38 10.61 -10.87
CA HIS A 443 20.12 9.63 -11.66
C HIS A 443 19.88 8.19 -11.21
N ASP A 444 19.63 7.98 -9.92
CA ASP A 444 19.31 6.65 -9.39
C ASP A 444 17.90 6.22 -9.80
N VAL A 445 16.95 7.16 -9.84
CA VAL A 445 15.59 6.94 -10.39
C VAL A 445 15.66 6.62 -11.88
N ASP A 446 16.47 7.37 -12.64
CA ASP A 446 16.68 7.13 -14.07
C ASP A 446 17.26 5.73 -14.33
N LYS A 447 18.22 5.27 -13.52
CA LYS A 447 18.75 3.90 -13.62
C LYS A 447 17.71 2.84 -13.25
N GLU A 448 16.95 3.06 -12.18
CA GLU A 448 15.90 2.13 -11.77
C GLU A 448 14.83 1.98 -12.85
N SER A 449 14.51 3.07 -13.58
CA SER A 449 13.48 3.01 -14.62
C SER A 449 13.76 1.94 -15.69
N ILE A 450 15.03 1.73 -16.02
CA ILE A 450 15.48 0.71 -16.97
C ILE A 450 15.21 -0.70 -16.42
N PHE A 451 15.49 -0.94 -15.13
CA PHE A 451 15.22 -2.23 -14.48
C PHE A 451 13.72 -2.48 -14.37
N PHE A 452 12.98 -1.51 -13.81
CA PHE A 452 11.54 -1.62 -13.60
C PHE A 452 10.79 -1.93 -14.90
N GLN A 453 11.01 -1.14 -15.96
CA GLN A 453 10.34 -1.33 -17.24
C GLN A 453 10.70 -2.64 -17.95
N SER A 454 11.85 -3.24 -17.62
CA SER A 454 12.24 -4.56 -18.11
C SER A 454 11.59 -5.68 -17.31
N LEU A 455 11.58 -5.57 -15.98
CA LEU A 455 11.06 -6.58 -15.04
C LEU A 455 9.54 -6.63 -15.03
N VAL A 456 8.85 -5.51 -15.15
CA VAL A 456 7.38 -5.45 -15.05
C VAL A 456 6.69 -6.30 -16.12
N LYS A 457 7.31 -6.42 -17.30
CA LYS A 457 6.81 -7.21 -18.44
C LYS A 457 6.75 -8.72 -18.17
N SER A 458 7.50 -9.23 -17.21
CA SER A 458 7.52 -10.65 -16.85
C SER A 458 6.63 -10.99 -15.65
N ARG A 459 6.07 -9.97 -14.98
CA ARG A 459 5.23 -10.16 -13.80
C ARG A 459 3.88 -10.73 -14.21
N SER A 460 3.28 -11.51 -13.33
CA SER A 460 1.93 -12.04 -13.56
C SER A 460 0.90 -10.92 -13.41
N CYS A 461 0.02 -10.78 -14.40
CA CYS A 461 -1.17 -9.93 -14.32
C CYS A 461 -2.25 -10.66 -13.52
N TYR A 462 -2.88 -9.97 -12.60
CA TYR A 462 -4.06 -10.48 -11.90
C TYR A 462 -5.32 -10.07 -12.68
N GLU A 463 -6.29 -10.97 -12.76
CA GLU A 463 -7.65 -10.58 -13.17
C GLU A 463 -8.35 -9.86 -12.01
N GLU A 464 -9.16 -8.83 -12.31
CA GLU A 464 -10.00 -8.20 -11.30
C GLU A 464 -10.89 -9.25 -10.61
N THR A 465 -10.65 -9.49 -9.33
CA THR A 465 -11.56 -10.26 -8.47
C THR A 465 -12.59 -9.31 -7.85
N LYS A 466 -13.70 -9.85 -7.32
CA LYS A 466 -14.71 -9.02 -6.63
C LYS A 466 -14.22 -8.46 -5.27
N GLY A 467 -13.02 -8.83 -4.82
CA GLY A 467 -12.44 -8.48 -3.53
C GLY A 467 -13.24 -8.99 -2.33
N GLU A 468 -12.65 -8.97 -1.14
CA GLU A 468 -13.43 -9.10 0.09
C GLU A 468 -14.16 -7.78 0.40
N GLN A 469 -15.43 -7.87 0.79
CA GLN A 469 -16.26 -6.71 1.18
C GLN A 469 -16.23 -6.45 2.68
N ASN A 470 -15.16 -6.86 3.36
CA ASN A 470 -14.94 -6.64 4.80
C ASN A 470 -14.48 -5.19 5.05
N ILE A 471 -15.31 -4.21 4.70
CA ILE A 471 -14.90 -2.79 4.59
C ILE A 471 -15.64 -1.86 5.56
N TYR A 472 -16.64 -2.35 6.29
CA TYR A 472 -17.47 -1.48 7.11
C TYR A 472 -16.87 -1.21 8.49
N THR A 473 -17.15 -0.03 9.00
CA THR A 473 -16.75 0.41 10.34
C THR A 473 -17.98 0.59 11.22
N LEU A 474 -17.97 -0.07 12.37
CA LEU A 474 -18.93 0.15 13.45
C LEU A 474 -18.32 1.06 14.50
N THR A 475 -18.87 2.26 14.63
CA THR A 475 -18.53 3.18 15.74
C THR A 475 -19.54 3.02 16.86
N VAL A 476 -19.09 2.56 18.02
CA VAL A 476 -19.93 2.40 19.19
C VAL A 476 -19.69 3.54 20.16
N ILE A 477 -20.77 4.23 20.53
CA ILE A 477 -20.75 5.34 21.48
C ILE A 477 -21.39 4.85 22.79
N PRO A 478 -20.59 4.39 23.76
CA PRO A 478 -21.08 4.06 25.08
C PRO A 478 -21.52 5.31 25.87
N HIS A 479 -22.79 5.31 26.24
CA HIS A 479 -23.38 6.29 27.16
C HIS A 479 -23.42 5.73 28.59
N LEU A 480 -23.47 6.61 29.59
CA LEU A 480 -23.73 6.26 30.99
C LEU A 480 -22.81 5.17 31.59
N THR A 481 -21.53 5.15 31.19
CA THR A 481 -20.51 4.15 31.61
C THR A 481 -20.11 4.21 33.10
N GLY A 482 -20.68 5.16 33.85
CA GLY A 482 -20.43 5.45 35.26
C GLY A 482 -19.83 6.85 35.47
N ARG A 483 -19.79 7.34 36.73
CA ARG A 483 -19.24 8.67 37.09
C ARG A 483 -17.71 8.78 36.99
N ILE A 484 -17.01 7.73 36.58
CA ILE A 484 -15.54 7.67 36.56
C ILE A 484 -15.13 7.41 35.10
N GLY A 485 -14.48 8.39 34.47
CA GLY A 485 -14.05 8.28 33.07
C GLY A 485 -13.06 7.14 32.83
N SER A 486 -13.01 6.62 31.60
CA SER A 486 -11.97 5.65 31.17
C SER A 486 -10.65 6.38 30.88
N PHE A 487 -9.52 5.85 31.36
CA PHE A 487 -8.18 6.45 31.18
C PHE A 487 -7.13 5.43 30.71
N PRO A 488 -7.29 4.84 29.51
CA PRO A 488 -6.40 3.78 29.02
C PRO A 488 -4.95 4.24 28.85
N VAL A 489 -4.74 5.46 28.34
CA VAL A 489 -3.39 6.02 28.10
C VAL A 489 -2.64 6.25 29.41
N LEU A 490 -3.27 6.89 30.40
CA LEU A 490 -2.67 7.13 31.72
C LEU A 490 -2.39 5.81 32.45
N ARG A 491 -3.30 4.82 32.38
CA ARG A 491 -3.08 3.51 33.00
C ARG A 491 -1.83 2.82 32.43
N ASN A 492 -1.70 2.82 31.09
CA ASN A 492 -0.57 2.18 30.40
C ASN A 492 0.76 2.90 30.64
N SER A 493 0.75 4.21 30.91
CA SER A 493 1.98 4.99 31.13
C SER A 493 2.38 5.18 32.61
N THR A 494 1.44 5.07 33.55
CA THR A 494 1.69 5.43 34.97
C THR A 494 1.54 4.27 35.96
N ASN A 495 1.19 3.06 35.51
CA ASN A 495 0.84 1.91 36.37
C ASN A 495 -0.25 2.22 37.43
N LEU A 496 -0.98 3.33 37.29
CA LEU A 496 -2.07 3.71 38.19
C LEU A 496 -3.31 2.83 37.97
N SER A 497 -4.01 2.52 39.07
CA SER A 497 -5.28 1.77 39.10
C SER A 497 -6.43 2.61 38.53
N LEU A 498 -6.51 2.75 37.21
CA LEU A 498 -7.56 3.50 36.53
C LEU A 498 -8.54 2.57 35.78
N PRO A 499 -9.85 2.88 35.75
CA PRO A 499 -10.80 2.10 34.99
C PRO A 499 -10.57 2.22 33.49
N VAL A 500 -10.74 1.10 32.79
CA VAL A 500 -10.67 1.03 31.32
C VAL A 500 -11.93 0.36 30.79
N LEU A 501 -12.59 1.00 29.84
CA LEU A 501 -13.63 0.36 29.04
C LEU A 501 -12.98 -0.49 27.95
N TYR A 502 -13.65 -1.55 27.53
CA TYR A 502 -13.33 -2.24 26.28
C TYR A 502 -14.62 -2.81 25.70
N GLY A 503 -14.65 -2.90 24.37
CA GLY A 503 -15.76 -3.47 23.63
C GLY A 503 -15.37 -4.79 23.01
N GLU A 504 -16.24 -5.78 23.08
CA GLU A 504 -16.15 -7.02 22.32
C GLU A 504 -17.26 -7.03 21.26
N LEU A 505 -16.90 -7.34 20.03
CA LEU A 505 -17.81 -7.49 18.91
C LEU A 505 -17.92 -8.98 18.57
N TYR A 506 -19.14 -9.49 18.51
CA TYR A 506 -19.44 -10.87 18.18
C TYR A 506 -20.17 -10.96 16.85
N TYR A 507 -19.78 -11.94 16.04
CA TYR A 507 -20.36 -12.26 14.73
C TYR A 507 -20.68 -13.76 14.69
N ASN A 508 -21.89 -14.15 14.29
CA ASN A 508 -22.34 -15.56 14.28
C ASN A 508 -22.08 -16.34 15.59
N GLY A 509 -22.13 -15.65 16.74
CA GLY A 509 -21.96 -16.25 18.07
C GLY A 509 -20.50 -16.39 18.54
N SER A 510 -19.50 -16.16 17.69
CA SER A 510 -18.09 -16.13 18.07
C SER A 510 -17.60 -14.70 18.30
N LEU A 511 -16.58 -14.56 19.15
CA LEU A 511 -15.88 -13.29 19.33
C LEU A 511 -15.15 -12.94 18.03
N PHE A 512 -15.49 -11.81 17.43
CA PHE A 512 -14.94 -11.35 16.17
C PHE A 512 -13.79 -10.36 16.38
N ARG A 513 -14.00 -9.27 17.14
CA ARG A 513 -12.96 -8.28 17.44
C ARG A 513 -13.11 -7.69 18.84
N VAL A 514 -12.03 -7.10 19.36
CA VAL A 514 -12.00 -6.33 20.62
C VAL A 514 -11.49 -4.93 20.33
N ALA A 515 -12.14 -3.91 20.90
CA ALA A 515 -11.76 -2.51 20.76
C ALA A 515 -11.49 -1.87 22.12
N SER A 516 -10.49 -0.99 22.16
CA SER A 516 -10.24 -0.09 23.30
C SER A 516 -10.80 1.30 23.00
N PRO A 517 -11.29 2.03 24.02
CA PRO A 517 -11.95 3.30 23.83
C PRO A 517 -10.94 4.38 23.45
N VAL A 518 -11.23 5.10 22.38
CA VAL A 518 -10.57 6.35 22.03
C VAL A 518 -11.40 7.48 22.62
N LYS A 519 -10.75 8.40 23.34
CA LYS A 519 -11.40 9.59 23.88
C LYS A 519 -10.92 10.81 23.08
N PRO A 520 -11.75 11.41 22.21
CA PRO A 520 -11.43 12.70 21.61
C PRO A 520 -11.33 13.77 22.71
N PHE A 521 -10.56 14.84 22.47
CA PHE A 521 -10.35 15.91 23.46
C PHE A 521 -11.69 16.57 23.86
N ILE A 522 -12.62 16.68 22.90
CA ILE A 522 -14.01 17.10 23.08
C ILE A 522 -14.92 15.96 22.57
N GLY A 523 -15.81 15.44 23.42
CA GLY A 523 -16.82 14.44 23.01
C GLY A 523 -16.90 13.19 23.89
N PHE A 524 -17.74 12.25 23.46
CA PHE A 524 -17.93 10.95 24.11
C PHE A 524 -16.79 9.99 23.78
N GLN A 525 -16.53 9.05 24.68
CA GLN A 525 -15.61 7.94 24.38
C GLN A 525 -16.23 7.07 23.29
N VAL A 526 -15.42 6.62 22.33
CA VAL A 526 -15.88 5.80 21.21
C VAL A 526 -15.07 4.53 21.10
N LEU A 527 -15.71 3.44 20.71
CA LEU A 527 -15.09 2.16 20.36
C LEU A 527 -15.29 1.96 18.86
N LYS A 528 -14.22 1.83 18.08
CA LYS A 528 -14.30 1.58 16.64
C LYS A 528 -13.93 0.13 16.35
N PHE A 529 -14.75 -0.52 15.55
CA PHE A 529 -14.49 -1.84 14.99
C PHE A 529 -14.47 -1.70 13.47
N THR A 530 -13.32 -1.99 12.87
CA THR A 530 -13.05 -1.80 11.44
C THR A 530 -12.95 -3.15 10.73
N GLY A 531 -13.05 -3.11 9.40
CA GLY A 531 -12.93 -4.29 8.54
C GLY A 531 -14.07 -5.30 8.73
N LEU A 532 -15.32 -4.82 8.83
CA LEU A 532 -16.48 -5.65 9.14
C LEU A 532 -17.23 -6.08 7.86
N PRO A 533 -17.56 -7.37 7.70
CA PRO A 533 -18.53 -7.80 6.69
C PRO A 533 -19.94 -7.24 6.98
N PRO A 534 -20.80 -7.15 5.95
CA PRO A 534 -22.23 -6.96 6.20
C PRO A 534 -22.81 -8.16 6.96
N GLY A 535 -23.67 -7.88 7.94
CA GLY A 535 -24.24 -8.93 8.78
C GLY A 535 -24.76 -8.45 10.12
N ARG A 536 -25.18 -9.40 10.97
CA ARG A 536 -25.73 -9.11 12.30
C ARG A 536 -24.67 -9.29 13.37
N TYR A 537 -24.50 -8.26 14.20
CA TYR A 537 -23.48 -8.21 15.23
C TYR A 537 -24.07 -7.96 16.61
N VAL A 538 -23.36 -8.47 17.62
CA VAL A 538 -23.61 -8.17 19.02
C VAL A 538 -22.38 -7.48 19.60
N VAL A 539 -22.55 -6.27 20.10
CA VAL A 539 -21.51 -5.54 20.83
C VAL A 539 -21.74 -5.73 22.31
N LYS A 540 -20.72 -6.16 23.05
CA LYS A 540 -20.71 -6.18 24.51
C LYS A 540 -19.70 -5.18 25.03
N ILE A 541 -20.11 -4.37 25.99
CA ILE A 541 -19.26 -3.36 26.62
C ILE A 541 -18.94 -3.81 28.02
N TYR A 542 -17.66 -3.71 28.35
CA TYR A 542 -17.16 -4.08 29.65
C TYR A 542 -16.33 -2.96 30.26
N ARG A 543 -16.25 -3.02 31.58
CA ARG A 543 -15.41 -2.15 32.40
C ARG A 543 -14.46 -3.00 33.20
N GLU A 544 -13.17 -2.73 33.05
CA GLU A 544 -12.12 -3.38 33.83
C GLU A 544 -11.61 -2.46 34.93
N PHE A 545 -11.46 -3.04 36.13
CA PHE A 545 -10.66 -2.46 37.21
C PHE A 545 -9.53 -3.43 37.58
N ASN A 546 -8.29 -2.92 37.65
CA ASN A 546 -7.11 -3.59 38.21
C ASN A 546 -6.71 -4.94 37.58
N ASN A 547 -6.89 -5.14 36.27
CA ASN A 547 -6.52 -6.38 35.57
C ASN A 547 -7.12 -7.67 36.18
N LYS A 548 -8.15 -7.54 37.03
CA LYS A 548 -8.68 -8.66 37.84
C LYS A 548 -10.18 -8.83 37.71
N THR A 549 -10.93 -7.76 37.45
CA THR A 549 -12.39 -7.81 37.37
C THR A 549 -12.91 -7.10 36.15
N LYS A 550 -13.36 -7.91 35.18
CA LYS A 550 -14.11 -7.52 33.99
C LYS A 550 -15.60 -7.52 34.32
N LYS A 551 -16.23 -6.34 34.38
CA LYS A 551 -17.68 -6.19 34.60
C LYS A 551 -18.38 -5.89 33.29
N PHE A 552 -19.38 -6.68 32.95
CA PHE A 552 -20.24 -6.45 31.79
C PHE A 552 -21.24 -5.34 32.11
N ILE A 553 -21.30 -4.30 31.27
CA ILE A 553 -22.06 -3.07 31.57
C ILE A 553 -22.98 -2.62 30.44
N GLY A 554 -22.94 -3.24 29.26
CA GLY A 554 -23.82 -2.87 28.16
C GLY A 554 -23.80 -3.87 27.02
N VAL A 555 -24.91 -3.94 26.28
CA VAL A 555 -25.02 -4.73 25.05
C VAL A 555 -25.83 -3.96 24.01
N GLY A 556 -25.44 -4.10 22.76
CA GLY A 556 -26.19 -3.58 21.62
C GLY A 556 -26.20 -4.59 20.48
N PHE A 557 -27.25 -4.53 19.68
CA PHE A 557 -27.44 -5.39 18.51
C PHE A 557 -27.53 -4.48 17.29
N ILE A 558 -26.83 -4.82 16.22
CA ILE A 558 -26.87 -4.04 14.99
C ILE A 558 -26.73 -4.91 13.75
N THR A 559 -27.37 -4.49 12.66
CA THR A 559 -27.15 -5.06 11.34
C THR A 559 -26.31 -4.07 10.56
N ILE A 560 -25.16 -4.51 10.08
CA ILE A 560 -24.22 -3.71 9.30
C ILE A 560 -24.51 -3.96 7.82
N THR A 561 -24.79 -2.88 7.09
CA THR A 561 -24.89 -2.85 5.63
C THR A 561 -24.07 -1.69 5.04
N GLY A 562 -23.23 -1.07 5.88
CA GLY A 562 -22.60 0.23 5.68
C GLY A 562 -21.88 0.67 6.96
N ASP A 563 -21.03 1.70 6.87
CA ASP A 563 -20.46 2.35 8.05
C ASP A 563 -21.59 2.86 8.95
N THR A 564 -21.58 2.45 10.22
CA THR A 564 -22.73 2.64 11.11
C THR A 564 -22.29 3.08 12.51
N VAL A 565 -23.13 3.90 13.15
CA VAL A 565 -22.96 4.33 14.54
C VAL A 565 -23.99 3.63 15.44
N LEU A 566 -23.53 3.00 16.53
CA LEU A 566 -24.38 2.37 17.54
C LEU A 566 -24.20 3.05 18.88
N HIS A 567 -25.28 3.61 19.41
CA HIS A 567 -25.30 4.13 20.77
C HIS A 567 -25.70 3.02 21.76
N ILE A 568 -24.88 2.80 22.80
CA ILE A 568 -25.17 1.80 23.84
C ILE A 568 -25.26 2.50 25.19
N TYR A 569 -26.45 2.50 25.77
CA TYR A 569 -26.66 2.97 27.14
C TYR A 569 -26.19 1.90 28.13
N CYS A 570 -25.06 2.17 28.77
CA CYS A 570 -24.49 1.27 29.76
C CYS A 570 -25.17 1.45 31.11
N THR A 571 -25.18 0.37 31.89
CA THR A 571 -25.72 0.33 33.25
C THR A 571 -24.88 -0.59 34.14
N TRP A 572 -25.25 -0.68 35.42
CA TRP A 572 -24.60 -1.59 36.36
C TRP A 572 -24.94 -3.03 36.00
N GLN A 573 -23.95 -3.92 36.09
CA GLN A 573 -24.18 -5.36 35.97
C GLN A 573 -25.20 -5.80 37.02
N GLN A 574 -26.31 -6.37 36.58
CA GLN A 574 -27.34 -6.97 37.42
C GLN A 574 -27.45 -8.46 37.10
N LEU A 575 -27.68 -9.29 38.12
CA LEU A 575 -28.06 -10.68 37.93
C LEU A 575 -29.55 -10.71 37.61
N VAL A 576 -29.92 -11.25 36.45
CA VAL A 576 -31.31 -11.49 36.08
C VAL A 576 -31.52 -13.00 36.12
N GLU A 577 -32.22 -13.48 37.14
CA GLU A 577 -32.70 -14.86 37.19
C GLU A 577 -34.06 -14.92 36.51
N VAL A 578 -34.15 -15.70 35.43
CA VAL A 578 -35.41 -15.95 34.72
C VAL A 578 -35.86 -17.35 35.11
N SER A 579 -36.92 -17.44 35.93
CA SER A 579 -37.66 -18.69 36.12
C SER A 579 -38.81 -18.74 35.11
N VAL A 580 -38.92 -19.86 34.40
CA VAL A 580 -40.05 -20.10 33.50
C VAL A 580 -40.89 -21.20 34.15
N GLU A 581 -42.09 -20.85 34.55
CA GLU A 581 -43.05 -21.79 35.13
C GLU A 581 -44.13 -22.14 34.10
N ASP A 582 -44.60 -23.38 34.12
CA ASP A 582 -45.80 -23.77 33.38
C ASP A 582 -47.06 -23.13 33.99
N GLN A 583 -48.21 -23.32 33.34
CA GLN A 583 -49.50 -22.83 33.83
C GLN A 583 -49.95 -23.44 35.19
N HIS A 584 -49.18 -24.38 35.74
CA HIS A 584 -49.41 -25.04 37.02
C HIS A 584 -48.35 -24.65 38.08
N GLY A 585 -47.46 -23.70 37.77
CA GLY A 585 -46.41 -23.23 38.69
C GLY A 585 -45.22 -24.18 38.81
N ASN A 586 -45.08 -25.17 37.91
CA ASN A 586 -43.90 -26.02 37.88
C ASN A 586 -42.81 -25.35 37.06
N ASN A 587 -41.61 -25.26 37.61
CA ASN A 587 -40.44 -24.79 36.86
C ASN A 587 -40.19 -25.71 35.66
N LEU A 588 -40.27 -25.14 34.46
CA LEU A 588 -39.83 -25.77 33.23
C LEU A 588 -38.30 -25.74 33.21
N LYS A 589 -37.69 -26.93 33.13
CA LYS A 589 -36.23 -27.08 33.06
C LYS A 589 -35.65 -26.55 31.77
#